data_AF-A0A970CAS2-F1
#
_entry.id   AF-A0A970CAS2-F1
#
_cell.length_a   1.000
_cell.length_b   1.000
_cell.length_c   1.000
_cell.angle_alpha   90.00
_cell.angle_beta   90.00
_cell.angle_gamma   90.00
#
_symmetry.space_group_name_H-M   'P 1'
#
loop_
_entity.id
_entity.type
_entity.pdbx_description
1 polymer ?
#
loop_
_entity_poly.entity_id
_entity_poly.type
_entity_poly.pdbx_seq_one_letter_code
_entity_poly.pdbx_strand_id
1 'polypeptide(L)'
;MDGWFRKMYVWAMNVKLFMALYLIVMVFTLSVVALLSGRDSVRIVNLLETLLTCMLVGVAQSLLLDDRADYAHGIFFGRSVLWLALSTALSVGAALLFGWFAGLPGWTYIAFGAFMLFAFTLTLVGLKLEQDTETVRLNSDLRRFKAKAQ
;
A
#
# COMPACT_ATOMS: atom_id res chain seq x y z
N MET A 1 17.92 -24.99 1.78
CA MET A 1 16.65 -24.25 1.59
C MET A 1 16.45 -24.07 0.11
N ASP A 2 15.41 -24.67 -0.46
CA ASP A 2 15.14 -24.60 -1.89
C ASP A 2 14.97 -23.14 -2.35
N GLY A 3 15.47 -22.82 -3.55
CA GLY A 3 15.42 -21.46 -4.09
C GLY A 3 14.00 -20.88 -4.22
N TRP A 4 12.98 -21.75 -4.31
CA TRP A 4 11.58 -21.38 -4.29
C TRP A 4 11.11 -20.86 -2.93
N PHE A 5 11.46 -21.56 -1.84
CA PHE A 5 11.07 -21.16 -0.48
C PHE A 5 11.64 -19.78 -0.12
N ARG A 6 12.90 -19.53 -0.50
CA ARG A 6 13.53 -18.21 -0.29
C ARG A 6 12.78 -17.08 -1.02
N LYS A 7 12.39 -17.30 -2.27
CA LYS A 7 11.63 -16.30 -3.06
C LYS A 7 10.26 -16.03 -2.45
N MET A 8 9.52 -17.08 -2.07
CA MET A 8 8.23 -16.93 -1.41
C MET A 8 8.35 -16.23 -0.06
N TYR A 9 9.39 -16.53 0.72
CA TYR A 9 9.58 -15.91 2.03
C TYR A 9 9.84 -14.41 1.91
N VAL A 10 10.72 -13.99 0.99
CA VAL A 10 11.00 -12.57 0.74
C VAL A 10 9.75 -11.85 0.22
N TRP A 11 9.03 -12.47 -0.72
CA TRP A 11 7.75 -11.95 -1.21
C TRP A 11 6.74 -11.73 -0.09
N ALA A 12 6.55 -12.74 0.77
CA ALA A 12 5.63 -12.65 1.90
C ALA A 12 6.05 -11.59 2.91
N MET A 13 7.36 -11.38 3.11
CA MET A 13 7.88 -10.30 3.94
C MET A 13 7.55 -8.92 3.38
N ASN A 14 7.79 -8.70 2.08
CA ASN A 14 7.48 -7.42 1.43
C ASN A 14 5.98 -7.12 1.48
N VAL A 15 5.12 -8.11 1.19
CA VAL A 15 3.67 -7.96 1.30
C VAL A 15 3.24 -7.60 2.73
N LYS A 16 3.80 -8.26 3.75
CA LYS A 16 3.49 -7.97 5.16
C LYS A 16 3.88 -6.55 5.56
N LEU A 17 4.99 -6.03 5.06
CA LEU A 17 5.43 -4.66 5.32
C LEU A 17 4.40 -3.65 4.82
N PHE A 18 3.99 -3.75 3.55
CA PHE A 18 2.98 -2.86 2.99
C PHE A 18 1.61 -3.04 3.63
N MET A 19 1.21 -4.29 3.93
CA MET A 19 -0.02 -4.57 4.66
C MET A 19 -0.05 -3.87 6.02
N ALA A 20 1.07 -3.88 6.76
CA ALA A 20 1.18 -3.20 8.04
C ALA A 20 1.09 -1.66 7.89
N LEU A 21 1.73 -1.08 6.88
CA LEU A 21 1.62 0.35 6.58
C LEU A 21 0.17 0.76 6.29
N TYR A 22 -0.54 -0.01 5.45
CA TYR A 22 -1.95 0.27 5.16
C TYR A 22 -2.84 0.10 6.38
N LEU A 23 -2.59 -0.91 7.21
CA LEU A 23 -3.32 -1.13 8.44
C LEU A 23 -3.19 0.06 9.38
N ILE A 24 -1.97 0.58 9.58
CA ILE A 24 -1.74 1.75 10.42
C ILE A 24 -2.54 2.95 9.92
N VAL A 25 -2.47 3.25 8.61
CA VAL A 25 -3.19 4.38 8.01
C VAL A 25 -4.71 4.23 8.12
N MET A 26 -5.25 3.04 7.82
CA MET A 26 -6.68 2.79 7.90
C MET A 26 -7.20 2.84 9.34
N VAL A 27 -6.50 2.19 10.29
CA VAL A 27 -6.89 2.21 11.70
C VAL A 27 -6.79 3.62 12.26
N PHE A 28 -5.75 4.37 11.93
CA PHE A 28 -5.63 5.78 12.29
C PHE A 28 -6.85 6.59 11.80
N THR A 29 -7.22 6.42 10.53
CA THR A 29 -8.36 7.13 9.94
C THR A 29 -9.67 6.75 10.60
N LEU A 30 -9.92 5.45 10.80
CA LEU A 30 -11.10 4.95 11.51
C LEU A 30 -11.19 5.51 12.93
N SER A 31 -10.06 5.60 13.62
CA SER A 31 -9.99 6.10 14.99
C SER A 31 -10.25 7.61 15.05
N VAL A 32 -9.67 8.38 14.13
CA VAL A 32 -9.93 9.84 14.02
C VAL A 32 -11.42 10.08 13.72
N VAL A 33 -12.02 9.34 12.78
CA VAL A 33 -13.44 9.50 12.47
C VAL A 33 -14.32 9.10 13.67
N ALA A 34 -13.98 8.02 14.38
CA ALA A 34 -14.69 7.62 15.60
C ALA A 34 -14.64 8.72 16.66
N LEU A 35 -13.46 9.30 16.92
CA LEU A 35 -13.28 10.40 17.86
C LEU A 35 -14.09 11.64 17.48
N LEU A 36 -14.06 12.04 16.20
CA LEU A 36 -14.85 13.17 15.69
C LEU A 36 -16.36 12.92 15.79
N SER A 37 -16.76 11.66 15.81
CA SER A 37 -18.15 11.24 15.98
C SER A 37 -18.58 11.11 17.45
N GLY A 38 -17.70 11.47 18.40
CA GLY A 38 -17.94 11.33 19.83
C GLY A 38 -17.87 9.90 20.35
N ARG A 39 -17.28 8.96 19.59
CA ARG A 39 -17.04 7.57 20.02
C ARG A 39 -15.59 7.43 20.47
N ASP A 40 -15.39 6.75 21.59
CA ASP A 40 -14.08 6.46 22.18
C ASP A 40 -13.55 5.06 21.85
N SER A 41 -14.38 4.25 21.18
CA SER A 41 -14.14 2.83 20.98
C SER A 41 -14.41 2.42 19.52
N VAL A 42 -13.50 1.58 19.01
CA VAL A 42 -13.65 0.89 17.73
C VAL A 42 -13.86 -0.58 18.03
N ARG A 43 -14.88 -1.18 17.43
CA ARG A 43 -15.15 -2.61 17.63
C ARG A 43 -13.99 -3.44 17.09
N ILE A 44 -13.60 -4.47 17.82
CA ILE A 44 -12.54 -5.41 17.39
C ILE A 44 -12.83 -6.02 16.02
N VAL A 45 -14.12 -6.28 15.72
CA VAL A 45 -14.56 -6.78 14.41
C VAL A 45 -14.14 -5.82 13.28
N ASN A 46 -14.30 -4.51 13.46
CA ASN A 46 -13.87 -3.52 12.47
C ASN A 46 -12.35 -3.57 12.23
N LEU A 47 -11.56 -3.84 13.28
CA LEU A 47 -10.11 -3.98 13.14
C LEU A 47 -9.75 -5.24 12.33
N LEU A 48 -10.47 -6.35 12.52
CA LEU A 48 -10.29 -7.57 11.73
C LEU A 48 -10.67 -7.37 10.26
N GLU A 49 -11.79 -6.70 10.00
CA GLU A 49 -12.22 -6.33 8.63
C GLU A 49 -11.21 -5.41 7.96
N THR A 50 -10.65 -4.46 8.71
CA THR A 50 -9.59 -3.56 8.23
C THR A 50 -8.34 -4.34 7.89
N LEU A 51 -7.94 -5.30 8.73
CA LEU A 51 -6.81 -6.19 8.47
C LEU A 51 -7.01 -7.01 7.19
N LEU A 52 -8.20 -7.61 7.01
CA LEU A 52 -8.54 -8.35 5.79
C LEU A 52 -8.48 -7.44 4.55
N THR A 53 -9.01 -6.22 4.66
CA THR A 53 -8.97 -5.23 3.57
C THR A 53 -7.53 -4.86 3.21
N CYS A 54 -6.67 -4.61 4.21
CA CYS A 54 -5.25 -4.31 4.00
C CYS A 54 -4.50 -5.48 3.39
N MET A 55 -4.84 -6.72 3.76
CA MET A 55 -4.27 -7.92 3.17
C MET A 55 -4.58 -8.00 1.67
N LEU A 56 -5.84 -7.77 1.28
CA LEU A 56 -6.24 -7.73 -0.13
C LEU A 56 -5.50 -6.63 -0.90
N VAL A 57 -5.39 -5.43 -0.33
CA VAL A 57 -4.67 -4.31 -0.94
C VAL A 57 -3.17 -4.61 -1.09
N GLY A 58 -2.53 -5.20 -0.08
CA GLY A 58 -1.11 -5.57 -0.12
C GLY A 58 -0.81 -6.68 -1.13
N VAL A 59 -1.70 -7.68 -1.24
CA VAL A 59 -1.60 -8.71 -2.30
C VAL A 59 -1.79 -8.08 -3.67
N ALA A 60 -2.81 -7.23 -3.84
CA ALA A 60 -3.05 -6.51 -5.09
C ALA A 60 -1.84 -5.64 -5.48
N GLN A 61 -1.19 -4.99 -4.51
CA GLN A 61 0.04 -4.24 -4.74
C GLN A 61 1.14 -5.14 -5.28
N SER A 62 1.40 -6.27 -4.64
CA SER A 62 2.49 -7.14 -5.09
C SER A 62 2.24 -7.74 -6.48
N LEU A 63 0.98 -8.03 -6.83
CA LEU A 63 0.64 -8.55 -8.16
C LEU A 63 0.70 -7.44 -9.24
N LEU A 64 0.24 -6.24 -8.90
CA LEU A 64 0.12 -5.14 -9.87
C LEU A 64 1.37 -4.28 -10.00
N LEU A 65 2.23 -4.21 -8.98
CA LEU A 65 3.43 -3.35 -8.96
C LEU A 65 4.75 -4.16 -8.89
N ASP A 66 4.74 -5.43 -9.29
CA ASP A 66 5.87 -6.37 -9.20
C ASP A 66 7.26 -5.71 -9.38
N ASP A 67 8.14 -5.90 -8.38
CA ASP A 67 9.47 -5.30 -8.20
C ASP A 67 10.43 -5.50 -9.39
N ARG A 68 10.10 -6.43 -10.29
CA ARG A 68 10.94 -6.85 -11.43
C ARG A 68 10.57 -6.22 -12.75
N ALA A 69 9.46 -5.47 -12.81
CA ALA A 69 9.05 -4.84 -14.05
C ALA A 69 9.91 -3.59 -14.29
N ASP A 70 10.76 -3.65 -15.33
CA ASP A 70 11.59 -2.54 -15.78
C ASP A 70 10.80 -1.22 -15.81
N TYR A 71 11.19 -0.29 -14.93
CA TYR A 71 10.59 1.03 -14.75
C TYR A 71 10.77 1.98 -15.95
N ALA A 72 11.48 1.52 -17.00
CA ALA A 72 11.90 2.33 -18.13
C ALA A 72 10.84 2.50 -19.24
N HIS A 73 9.77 1.68 -19.28
CA HIS A 73 8.79 1.72 -20.37
C HIS A 73 7.39 1.98 -19.79
N GLY A 74 6.72 3.05 -20.24
CA GLY A 74 5.45 3.66 -19.76
C GLY A 74 4.24 2.78 -19.35
N ILE A 75 4.35 1.45 -19.40
CA ILE A 75 3.46 0.44 -18.81
C ILE A 75 3.24 0.68 -17.30
N PHE A 76 4.16 1.38 -16.63
CA PHE A 76 4.09 1.71 -15.20
C PHE A 76 2.88 2.59 -14.83
N PHE A 77 2.58 3.64 -15.61
CA PHE A 77 1.50 4.56 -15.26
C PHE A 77 0.13 3.86 -15.25
N GLY A 78 -0.12 2.98 -16.23
CA GLY A 78 -1.35 2.20 -16.29
C GLY A 78 -1.52 1.24 -15.11
N ARG A 79 -0.47 0.52 -14.71
CA ARG A 79 -0.50 -0.40 -13.56
C ARG A 79 -0.63 0.34 -12.23
N SER A 80 0.05 1.48 -12.07
CA SER A 80 -0.08 2.33 -10.89
C SER A 80 -1.48 2.95 -10.75
N VAL A 81 -2.05 3.45 -11.85
CA VAL A 81 -3.42 3.98 -11.86
C VAL A 81 -4.43 2.87 -11.60
N LEU A 82 -4.25 1.69 -12.20
CA LEU A 82 -5.11 0.53 -11.94
C LEU A 82 -5.03 0.10 -10.47
N TRP A 83 -3.83 0.03 -9.92
CA TRP A 83 -3.63 -0.31 -8.51
C TRP A 83 -4.27 0.74 -7.59
N LEU A 84 -4.09 2.04 -7.85
CA LEU A 84 -4.76 3.11 -7.10
C LEU A 84 -6.28 2.99 -7.15
N ALA A 85 -6.84 2.83 -8.35
CA ALA A 85 -8.28 2.71 -8.51
C ALA A 85 -8.81 1.47 -7.77
N LEU A 86 -8.12 0.34 -7.87
CA LEU A 86 -8.50 -0.91 -7.22
C LEU A 86 -8.34 -0.83 -5.69
N SER A 87 -7.25 -0.28 -5.18
CA SER A 87 -7.01 -0.17 -3.73
C SER A 87 -7.98 0.80 -3.07
N THR A 88 -8.25 1.95 -3.70
CA THR A 88 -9.28 2.89 -3.23
C THR A 88 -10.68 2.26 -3.31
N ALA A 89 -11.03 1.58 -4.39
CA ALA A 89 -12.32 0.90 -4.53
C ALA A 89 -12.50 -0.22 -3.49
N LEU A 90 -11.47 -1.02 -3.22
CA LEU A 90 -11.50 -2.04 -2.16
C LEU A 90 -11.67 -1.41 -0.78
N SER A 91 -10.97 -0.31 -0.50
CA SER A 91 -11.04 0.38 0.79
C SER A 91 -12.42 0.99 1.04
N VAL A 92 -12.95 1.74 0.07
CA VAL A 92 -14.28 2.36 0.17
C VAL A 92 -15.37 1.30 0.12
N GLY A 93 -15.22 0.28 -0.73
CA GLY A 93 -16.14 -0.85 -0.82
C GLY A 93 -16.23 -1.63 0.47
N ALA A 94 -15.11 -1.90 1.15
CA ALA A 94 -15.08 -2.50 2.48
C ALA A 94 -15.80 -1.61 3.51
N ALA A 95 -15.51 -0.30 3.52
CA ALA A 95 -16.17 0.63 4.43
C ALA A 95 -17.70 0.65 4.26
N LEU A 96 -18.18 0.56 3.02
CA LEU A 96 -19.62 0.46 2.70
C LEU A 96 -20.21 -0.89 3.09
N LEU A 97 -19.55 -2.00 2.72
CA LEU A 97 -20.02 -3.37 2.96
C LEU A 97 -20.13 -3.69 4.45
N PHE A 98 -19.13 -3.28 5.23
CA PHE A 98 -19.06 -3.52 6.66
C PHE A 98 -19.70 -2.40 7.49
N GLY A 99 -20.16 -1.32 6.85
CA GLY A 99 -20.83 -0.21 7.52
C GLY A 99 -19.94 0.50 8.55
N TRP A 100 -18.64 0.67 8.26
CA TRP A 100 -17.68 1.30 9.19
C TRP A 100 -18.11 2.68 9.66
N PHE A 101 -18.79 3.42 8.79
CA PHE A 101 -19.32 4.76 9.06
C PHE A 101 -20.85 4.78 9.11
N ALA A 102 -21.49 3.66 9.46
CA ALA A 102 -22.94 3.60 9.63
C ALA A 102 -23.41 4.58 10.73
N GLY A 103 -24.39 5.42 10.37
CA GLY A 103 -24.89 6.48 11.24
C GLY A 103 -24.13 7.82 11.13
N LEU A 104 -23.12 7.91 10.27
CA LEU A 104 -22.45 9.17 9.93
C LEU A 104 -22.96 9.74 8.60
N PRO A 105 -22.78 11.06 8.38
CA PRO A 105 -23.14 11.67 7.11
C PRO A 105 -22.46 11.00 5.91
N GLY A 106 -23.14 10.92 4.77
CA GLY A 106 -22.61 10.28 3.57
C GLY A 106 -21.29 10.87 3.05
N TRP A 107 -21.00 12.14 3.37
CA TRP A 107 -19.72 12.77 3.02
C TRP A 107 -18.51 12.12 3.69
N THR A 108 -18.69 11.40 4.80
CA THR A 108 -17.60 10.68 5.49
C THR A 108 -16.96 9.62 4.60
N TYR A 109 -17.76 8.90 3.78
CA TYR A 109 -17.22 7.92 2.83
C TYR A 109 -16.39 8.58 1.73
N ILE A 110 -16.80 9.76 1.26
CA ILE A 110 -16.07 10.54 0.25
C ILE A 110 -14.75 11.05 0.83
N ALA A 111 -14.80 11.63 2.04
CA ALA A 111 -13.61 12.11 2.74
C ALA A 111 -12.61 10.97 3.02
N PHE A 112 -13.11 9.81 3.46
CA PHE A 112 -12.30 8.59 3.65
C PHE A 112 -11.68 8.14 2.32
N GLY A 113 -12.46 8.05 1.25
CA GLY A 113 -11.95 7.67 -0.07
C GLY A 113 -10.88 8.62 -0.59
N ALA A 114 -11.08 9.93 -0.44
CA ALA A 114 -10.09 10.94 -0.83
C ALA A 114 -8.80 10.83 -0.01
N PHE A 115 -8.91 10.62 1.31
CA PHE A 115 -7.75 10.41 2.17
C PHE A 115 -6.98 9.14 1.83
N MET A 116 -7.69 8.03 1.58
CA MET A 116 -7.06 6.77 1.16
C MET A 116 -6.39 6.89 -0.20
N LEU A 117 -7.03 7.55 -1.17
CA LEU A 117 -6.43 7.83 -2.48
C LEU A 117 -5.14 8.64 -2.33
N PHE A 118 -5.14 9.66 -1.47
CA PHE A 118 -3.95 10.43 -1.15
C PHE A 118 -2.86 9.57 -0.51
N ALA A 119 -3.20 8.75 0.49
CA ALA A 119 -2.25 7.86 1.16
C ALA A 119 -1.62 6.84 0.20
N PHE A 120 -2.41 6.21 -0.68
CA PHE A 120 -1.89 5.30 -1.69
C PHE A 120 -1.02 5.99 -2.74
N THR A 121 -1.36 7.23 -3.10
CA THR A 121 -0.52 8.04 -4.00
C THR A 121 0.84 8.32 -3.35
N LEU A 122 0.88 8.64 -2.06
CA LEU A 122 2.13 8.79 -1.31
C LEU A 122 2.94 7.49 -1.29
N THR A 123 2.29 6.33 -1.17
CA THR A 123 3.00 5.04 -1.27
C THR A 123 3.67 4.86 -2.63
N LEU A 124 3.00 5.22 -3.73
CA LEU A 124 3.62 5.19 -5.07
C LEU A 124 4.81 6.14 -5.19
N VAL A 125 4.70 7.34 -4.62
CA VAL A 125 5.83 8.30 -4.58
C VAL A 125 6.98 7.71 -3.76
N GLY A 126 6.70 7.09 -2.61
CA GLY A 126 7.71 6.42 -1.79
C GLY A 126 8.44 5.31 -2.53
N LEU A 127 7.70 4.44 -3.24
CA LEU A 127 8.27 3.38 -4.09
C LEU A 127 9.18 3.96 -5.18
N LYS A 128 8.76 5.05 -5.83
CA LYS A 128 9.58 5.71 -6.85
C LYS A 128 10.87 6.27 -6.28
N LEU A 129 10.82 6.91 -5.11
CA LEU A 129 12.01 7.45 -4.44
C LEU A 129 12.99 6.36 -4.01
N GLU A 130 12.48 5.22 -3.54
CA GLU A 130 13.30 4.05 -3.19
C GLU A 130 14.05 3.53 -4.43
N GLN A 131 13.37 3.38 -5.56
CA GLN A 131 13.98 2.96 -6.84
C GLN A 131 15.02 3.94 -7.37
N ASP A 132 14.73 5.24 -7.31
CA ASP A 132 15.68 6.29 -7.72
C ASP A 132 16.95 6.23 -6.84
N THR A 133 16.81 5.89 -5.57
CA THR A 133 17.95 5.72 -4.64
C THR A 133 18.76 4.47 -4.95
N GLU A 134 18.10 3.34 -5.24
CA GLU A 134 18.77 2.09 -5.61
C GLU A 134 19.53 2.20 -6.92
N THR A 135 18.96 2.85 -7.93
CA THR A 135 19.62 3.06 -9.24
C THR A 135 20.87 3.93 -9.11
N VAL A 136 20.84 4.98 -8.29
CA VAL A 136 22.02 5.81 -7.98
C VAL A 136 23.10 4.98 -7.28
N ARG A 137 22.71 4.17 -6.30
CA ARG A 137 23.63 3.31 -5.55
C ARG A 137 24.31 2.28 -6.46
N LEU A 138 23.53 1.57 -7.29
CA LEU A 138 24.04 0.59 -8.25
C LEU A 138 25.04 1.21 -9.24
N ASN A 139 24.72 2.39 -9.77
CA ASN A 139 25.63 3.12 -10.67
C ASN A 139 26.93 3.52 -9.97
N SER A 140 26.87 3.91 -8.69
CA SER A 140 28.06 4.26 -7.91
C SER A 140 28.97 3.06 -7.64
N ASP A 141 28.38 1.90 -7.33
CA ASP A 141 29.13 0.66 -7.08
C ASP A 141 29.76 0.15 -8.37
N LEU A 142 29.05 0.18 -9.50
CA LEU A 142 29.60 -0.18 -10.81
C LEU A 142 30.80 0.70 -11.19
N ARG A 143 30.75 2.01 -10.92
CA ARG A 143 31.90 2.91 -11.15
C ARG A 143 33.09 2.54 -10.28
N ARG A 144 32.86 2.21 -9.00
CA ARG A 144 33.91 1.75 -8.08
C ARG A 144 34.53 0.42 -8.50
N PHE A 145 33.73 -0.53 -8.99
CA PHE A 145 34.25 -1.80 -9.51
C PHE A 145 35.08 -1.60 -10.77
N LYS A 146 34.62 -0.78 -11.73
CA LYS A 146 35.41 -0.46 -12.94
C LYS A 146 36.72 0.24 -12.60
N ALA A 147 36.71 1.16 -11.64
CA ALA A 147 37.92 1.87 -11.19
C ALA A 147 38.92 0.99 -10.42
N LYS A 148 38.48 -0.13 -9.84
CA LYS A 148 39.36 -1.13 -9.18
C LYS A 148 39.89 -2.20 -10.13
N ALA A 149 39.30 -2.33 -11.31
CA ALA A 149 39.67 -3.34 -12.32
C ALA A 149 40.63 -2.79 -13.39
N GLN A 150 40.92 -1.48 -13.37
CA GLN A 150 42.05 -0.84 -14.05
C GLN A 150 43.21 -0.66 -13.06
#